data_AF-A0A2T1M3G2-F1
#
_entry.id   AF-A0A2T1M3G2-F1
#
_cell.length_a   1.000
_cell.length_b   1.000
_cell.length_c   1.000
_cell.angle_alpha   90.00
_cell.angle_beta   90.00
_cell.angle_gamma   90.00
#
_symmetry.space_group_name_H-M   'P 1'
#
loop_
_entity.id
_entity.type
_entity.pdbx_description
1 polymer ?
#
loop_
_entity_poly.entity_id
_entity_poly.type
_entity_poly.pdbx_seq_one_letter_code
_entity_poly.pdbx_strand_id
1 'polypeptide(L)' 'MSSDSQMRDILKWLNNNRHEILLKYPNQYIAYNQHGIITHSENLQEVLQQAKASGETYLIYLVPIYTASVQIL' A
#
# COMPACT_ATOMS: atom_id res chain seq x y z
N MET A 1 3.04 -18.74 -11.31
CA MET A 1 3.55 -17.38 -11.57
C MET A 1 4.73 -17.15 -10.64
N SER A 2 5.88 -16.68 -11.13
CA SER A 2 7.02 -16.41 -10.26
C SER A 2 6.69 -15.30 -9.26
N SER A 3 7.19 -15.39 -8.03
CA SER A 3 7.03 -14.38 -6.96
C SER A 3 7.26 -12.95 -7.45
N ASP A 4 8.22 -12.78 -8.35
CA ASP A 4 8.62 -11.49 -8.90
C ASP A 4 7.54 -10.86 -9.80
N SER A 5 6.73 -11.67 -10.47
CA SER A 5 5.62 -11.17 -11.28
C SER A 5 4.53 -10.58 -10.40
N GLN A 6 4.19 -11.29 -9.32
CA GLN A 6 3.16 -10.87 -8.38
C GLN A 6 3.56 -9.59 -7.64
N MET A 7 4.81 -9.48 -7.18
CA MET A 7 5.31 -8.25 -6.56
C MET A 7 5.30 -7.05 -7.52
N ARG A 8 5.64 -7.25 -8.79
CA ARG A 8 5.55 -6.19 -9.81
C ARG A 8 4.11 -5.71 -10.01
N ASP A 9 3.14 -6.60 -10.00
CA ASP A 9 1.73 -6.23 -10.19
C ASP A 9 1.18 -5.47 -8.97
N ILE A 10 1.56 -5.87 -7.75
CA ILE A 10 1.24 -5.12 -6.53
C ILE A 10 1.84 -3.70 -6.58
N LEU A 11 3.11 -3.56 -6.97
CA LEU A 11 3.76 -2.24 -7.05
C LEU A 11 3.17 -1.35 -8.16
N LYS A 12 2.81 -1.93 -9.30
CA LYS A 12 2.10 -1.21 -10.37
C LYS A 12 0.77 -0.64 -9.87
N TRP A 13 0.04 -1.41 -9.07
CA TRP A 13 -1.21 -0.93 -8.48
C TRP A 13 -0.98 0.32 -7.61
N LEU A 14 0.02 0.31 -6.72
CA LEU A 14 0.34 1.49 -5.90
C LEU A 14 0.69 2.71 -6.77
N ASN A 15 1.50 2.52 -7.80
CA ASN A 15 1.92 3.62 -8.67
C ASN A 15 0.76 4.25 -9.43
N ASN A 16 -0.16 3.42 -9.95
CA ASN A 16 -1.34 3.91 -10.67
C ASN A 16 -2.33 4.65 -9.77
N ASN A 17 -2.42 4.27 -8.49
CA ASN A 17 -3.39 4.83 -7.53
C ASN A 17 -2.77 5.87 -6.57
N ARG A 18 -1.48 6.20 -6.75
CA ARG A 18 -0.69 6.98 -5.79
C ARG A 18 -1.32 8.34 -5.45
N HIS A 19 -1.81 9.07 -6.46
CA HIS A 19 -2.38 10.40 -6.24
C HIS A 19 -3.63 10.34 -5.36
N GLU A 20 -4.52 9.37 -5.61
CA GLU A 20 -5.73 9.18 -4.81
C GLU A 20 -5.40 8.75 -3.37
N ILE A 21 -4.42 7.86 -3.20
CA ILE A 21 -3.97 7.40 -1.89
C ILE A 21 -3.43 8.56 -1.04
N LEU A 22 -2.64 9.44 -1.64
CA LEU A 22 -2.09 10.63 -0.97
C LEU A 22 -3.19 11.57 -0.47
N LEU A 23 -4.26 11.73 -1.26
CA LEU A 23 -5.38 12.60 -0.90
C LEU A 23 -6.27 11.98 0.20
N LYS A 24 -6.46 10.65 0.18
CA LYS A 24 -7.42 9.97 1.06
C LYS A 24 -6.85 9.51 2.39
N TYR A 25 -5.58 9.13 2.42
CA TYR A 25 -4.97 8.48 3.59
C TYR A 25 -3.69 9.18 4.08
N PRO A 26 -3.64 10.52 4.16
CA PRO A 26 -2.41 11.21 4.59
C PRO A 26 -1.99 10.76 5.99
N ASN A 27 -0.69 10.49 6.18
CA ASN A 27 -0.09 10.01 7.43
C ASN A 27 -0.57 8.64 7.92
N GLN A 28 -1.25 7.85 7.07
CA GLN A 28 -1.70 6.51 7.43
C GLN A 28 -0.80 5.45 6.82
N TYR A 29 -0.72 4.32 7.50
CA TYR A 29 -0.22 3.08 6.93
C TYR A 29 -1.33 2.44 6.12
N ILE A 30 -1.00 1.95 4.92
CA ILE A 30 -1.90 1.15 4.10
C ILE A 30 -1.29 -0.24 3.89
N ALA A 31 -2.12 -1.28 4.00
CA ALA A 31 -1.83 -2.60 3.47
C ALA A 31 -2.57 -2.76 2.15
N TYR A 32 -1.87 -3.16 1.09
CA TYR A 32 -2.44 -3.24 -0.25
C TYR A 32 -1.86 -4.41 -1.06
N ASN A 33 -2.57 -4.76 -2.12
CA ASN A 33 -2.16 -5.75 -3.12
C ASN A 33 -2.56 -5.32 -4.54
N GLN A 34 -2.51 -6.23 -5.51
CA GLN A 34 -2.89 -5.92 -6.91
C GLN A 34 -4.37 -5.59 -7.11
N HIS A 35 -5.23 -5.88 -6.13
CA HIS A 35 -6.68 -5.64 -6.19
C HIS A 35 -7.07 -4.33 -5.50
N GLY A 36 -6.36 -3.91 -4.46
CA GLY A 36 -6.76 -2.75 -3.69
C GLY A 36 -6.03 -2.57 -2.37
N ILE A 37 -6.54 -1.62 -1.59
CA ILE A 37 -6.24 -1.50 -0.16
C ILE A 37 -7.05 -2.56 0.58
N ILE A 38 -6.36 -3.32 1.43
CA ILE A 38 -6.96 -4.30 2.34
C ILE A 38 -7.38 -3.62 3.64
N THR A 39 -6.50 -2.78 4.20
CA THR A 39 -6.74 -2.03 5.43
C THR A 39 -5.83 -0.80 5.51
N HIS A 40 -6.24 0.19 6.30
CA HIS A 40 -5.45 1.39 6.59
C HIS A 40 -5.71 1.89 8.02
N SER A 41 -4.69 2.47 8.65
CA SER A 41 -4.79 3.12 9.96
C SER A 41 -3.53 3.97 10.22
N GLU A 42 -3.62 4.95 11.12
CA GLU A 42 -2.44 5.65 11.66
C GLU A 42 -1.56 4.71 12.51
N ASN A 43 -2.12 3.59 12.99
CA ASN A 43 -1.43 2.60 13.79
C ASN A 43 -0.93 1.41 12.93
N LEU A 44 0.38 1.31 12.76
CA LEU A 44 1.00 0.21 12.01
C LEU A 44 0.64 -1.19 12.57
N GLN A 45 0.52 -1.35 13.88
CA GLN A 45 0.22 -2.66 14.48
C GLN A 45 -1.19 -3.13 14.12
N GLU A 46 -2.15 -2.21 14.08
CA GLU A 46 -3.52 -2.50 13.66
C GLU A 46 -3.56 -2.94 12.20
N VAL A 47 -2.89 -2.21 11.31
CA VAL A 47 -2.76 -2.55 9.88
C VAL A 47 -2.14 -3.93 9.71
N LEU A 48 -1.06 -4.24 10.44
CA LEU A 48 -0.41 -5.54 10.35
C LEU A 48 -1.30 -6.67 10.86
N GLN A 49 -2.05 -6.46 11.94
CA GLN A 49 -2.96 -7.47 12.48
C GLN A 49 -4.10 -7.78 11.50
N GLN A 50 -4.74 -6.74 10.96
CA GLN A 50 -5.84 -6.88 10.01
C GLN A 50 -5.37 -7.45 8.67
N ALA A 51 -4.21 -7.00 8.16
CA ALA A 51 -3.65 -7.54 6.92
C ALA A 51 -3.26 -9.02 7.06
N LYS A 52 -2.68 -9.43 8.19
CA LYS A 52 -2.41 -10.86 8.46
C LYS A 52 -3.71 -11.69 8.51
N ALA A 53 -4.77 -11.13 9.11
CA ALA A 53 -6.06 -11.81 9.19
C ALA A 53 -6.72 -12.01 7.81
N SER A 54 -6.39 -11.20 6.80
CA SER A 54 -6.89 -11.38 5.43
C SER A 54 -6.38 -12.65 4.75
N GLY A 55 -5.21 -13.16 5.14
CA GLY A 55 -4.56 -14.30 4.47
C GLY A 55 -4.01 -13.97 3.08
N GLU A 56 -4.10 -12.71 2.62
CA GLU A 56 -3.64 -12.28 1.31
C GLU A 56 -2.15 -11.91 1.34
N THR A 57 -1.48 -11.96 0.18
CA THR A 57 -0.16 -11.36 0.03
C THR A 57 -0.32 -9.85 -0.09
N TYR A 58 0.37 -9.09 0.76
CA TYR A 58 0.27 -7.63 0.81
C TYR A 58 1.64 -6.96 0.95
N LEU A 59 1.70 -5.69 0.57
CA LEU A 59 2.78 -4.77 0.91
C LEU A 59 2.25 -3.67 1.83
N ILE A 60 3.14 -3.09 2.63
CA ILE A 60 2.84 -1.94 3.48
C ILE A 60 3.44 -0.68 2.84
N TYR A 61 2.66 0.40 2.84
CA TYR A 61 3.11 1.72 2.44
C TYR A 61 2.68 2.77 3.47
N LEU A 62 3.63 3.59 3.93
CA LEU A 62 3.31 4.78 4.73
C LEU A 62 3.05 5.93 3.77
N VAL A 63 1.84 6.47 3.83
CA VAL A 63 1.41 7.56 2.96
C VAL A 63 1.97 8.88 3.50
N PRO A 64 2.87 9.55 2.77
CA PRO A 64 3.44 10.82 3.23
C PRO A 64 2.38 11.93 3.21
N ILE A 65 2.46 12.84 4.19
CA ILE A 65 1.58 14.02 4.30
C ILE A 65 1.85 15.01 3.15
N TYR A 66 3.10 15.14 2.74
CA TYR A 66 3.54 15.99 1.65
C TYR A 66 4.42 15.19 0.70
N THR A 67 4.06 15.15 -0.57
CA THR A 67 4.96 14.69 -1.63
C THR A 67 5.72 15.86 -2.20
N ALA A 68 6.89 16.18 -1.64
CA ALA A 68 7.95 16.71 -2.48
C ALA A 68 8.42 15.53 -3.33
N SER A 69 8.03 15.51 -4.61
CA SER A 69 8.19 14.38 -5.54
C SER A 69 9.46 13.58 -5.34
N VAL A 70 9.33 12.36 -4.80
CA VAL A 70 10.31 11.29 -5.03
C VAL A 70 9.64 10.30 -5.96
N GLN A 71 9.85 10.52 -7.25
CA GLN A 71 9.58 9.54 -8.29
C GLN A 71 10.64 8.45 -8.10
N ILE A 72 10.25 7.30 -7.53
CA ILE A 72 11.09 6.12 -7.51
C ILE A 72 10.90 5.47 -8.88
N LEU A 73 11.88 5.67 -9.76
CA LEU A 73 12.00 5.05 -11.09
C LEU A 73 12.40 3.57 -10.95
#